data_AF-A0A3B0XVQ1-F1
#
_entry.id   AF-A0A3B0XVQ1-F1
#
_cell.length_a   1.000
_cell.length_b   1.000
_cell.length_c   1.000
_cell.angle_alpha   90.00
_cell.angle_beta   90.00
_cell.angle_gamma   90.00
#
_symmetry.space_group_name_H-M   'P 1'
#
loop_
_entity.id
_entity.type
_entity.pdbx_description
1 polymer ?
#
loop_
_entity_poly.entity_id
_entity_poly.type
_entity_poly.pdbx_seq_one_letter_code
_entity_poly.pdbx_strand_id
1 'polypeptide(L)'
;MTTTAKSYWFVGASYGKGSEDQSERFLKEGIWQNGRKDKYFDLVRSMQPGDRIAIKSSYTRKHNLPFESKGQTASVLGIKATGVDTKNHGDGRFVDVDWEPGLEPVKEWCFYTNRSTIWKVEPEDWMTEGLINFTLGWNPDINDGVRLNIRPFLTVTDVSKKGAGILRAKPNIHWKKDRDKDVEAASGYKLGLEYEGKEGDCINDHHLTLAEKQAAIQITLEGS
;
A
#
# COMPACT_ATOMS: atom_id res chain seq x y z
N MET A 1 -22.38 11.96 0.45
CA MET A 1 -21.20 12.72 0.00
C MET A 1 -20.00 12.09 0.65
N THR A 2 -19.20 11.31 -0.07
CA THR A 2 -17.94 10.77 0.44
C THR A 2 -16.89 11.87 0.33
N THR A 3 -16.67 12.58 1.44
CA THR A 3 -15.57 13.55 1.54
C THR A 3 -14.27 12.76 1.43
N THR A 4 -13.47 12.98 0.38
CA THR A 4 -12.12 12.42 0.29
C THR A 4 -11.31 12.91 1.49
N ALA A 5 -10.79 11.98 2.29
CA ALA A 5 -9.96 12.32 3.44
C ALA A 5 -8.74 13.12 2.97
N LYS A 6 -8.44 14.23 3.66
CA LYS A 6 -7.28 15.08 3.32
C LYS A 6 -5.97 14.45 3.77
N SER A 7 -5.97 13.70 4.87
CA SER A 7 -4.78 13.12 5.46
C SER A 7 -4.95 11.62 5.75
N TYR A 8 -3.85 10.88 5.62
CA TYR A 8 -3.74 9.48 5.99
C TYR A 8 -2.67 9.30 7.06
N TRP A 9 -3.05 8.78 8.21
CA TRP A 9 -2.19 8.63 9.38
C TRP A 9 -1.76 7.18 9.56
N PHE A 10 -0.46 6.93 9.44
CA PHE A 10 0.14 5.63 9.71
C PHE A 10 0.78 5.63 11.09
N VAL A 11 0.16 4.91 12.03
CA VAL A 11 0.47 4.97 13.45
C VAL A 11 0.99 3.66 14.02
N GLY A 12 1.96 3.73 14.92
CA GLY A 12 2.43 2.57 15.68
C GLY A 12 1.56 2.30 16.91
N ALA A 13 1.46 1.04 17.30
CA ALA A 13 0.74 0.59 18.50
C ALA A 13 1.63 -0.08 19.56
N SER A 14 2.95 -0.10 19.37
CA SER A 14 3.88 -0.80 20.28
C SER A 14 4.58 0.15 21.24
N TYR A 15 4.31 0.00 22.54
CA TYR A 15 4.95 0.75 23.64
C TYR A 15 4.69 0.08 25.00
N GLY A 16 5.25 0.63 26.08
CA GLY A 16 5.13 0.05 27.43
C GLY A 16 6.25 -0.92 27.75
N LYS A 17 6.06 -1.75 28.78
CA LYS A 17 7.08 -2.71 29.22
C LYS A 17 7.30 -3.76 28.14
N GLY A 18 8.51 -3.84 27.59
CA GLY A 18 8.83 -4.79 26.52
C GLY A 18 8.27 -4.42 25.14
N SER A 19 7.80 -3.19 24.93
CA SER A 19 7.17 -2.75 23.67
C SER A 19 5.92 -3.58 23.30
N GLU A 20 5.06 -3.80 24.27
CA GLU A 20 3.78 -4.48 24.12
C GLU A 20 2.93 -3.89 22.99
N ASP A 21 2.28 -4.75 22.22
CA ASP A 21 1.39 -4.35 21.14
C ASP A 21 0.00 -4.01 21.68
N GLN A 22 -0.42 -2.76 21.48
CA GLN A 22 -1.69 -2.22 21.97
C GLN A 22 -2.81 -2.31 20.93
N SER A 23 -2.57 -2.93 19.76
CA SER A 23 -3.53 -2.96 18.65
C SER A 23 -4.90 -3.50 19.08
N GLU A 24 -4.95 -4.64 19.78
CA GLU A 24 -6.21 -5.23 20.24
C GLU A 24 -7.00 -4.29 21.17
N ARG A 25 -6.29 -3.62 22.09
CA ARG A 25 -6.89 -2.64 22.99
C ARG A 25 -7.48 -1.47 22.21
N PHE A 26 -6.74 -0.94 21.24
CA PHE A 26 -7.18 0.16 20.39
C PHE A 26 -8.46 -0.16 19.64
N LEU A 27 -8.53 -1.36 19.03
CA LEU A 27 -9.71 -1.82 18.32
C LEU A 27 -10.91 -1.97 19.26
N LYS A 28 -10.70 -2.57 20.44
CA LYS A 28 -11.76 -2.80 21.43
C LYS A 28 -12.31 -1.51 22.05
N GLU A 29 -11.43 -0.55 22.32
CA GLU A 29 -11.78 0.71 23.00
C GLU A 29 -12.21 1.81 22.01
N GLY A 30 -12.05 1.61 20.70
CA GLY A 30 -12.40 2.61 19.69
C GLY A 30 -11.48 3.84 19.75
N ILE A 31 -10.20 3.64 20.06
CA ILE A 31 -9.22 4.73 20.19
C ILE A 31 -7.91 4.41 19.49
N TRP A 32 -7.14 5.45 19.21
CA TRP A 32 -5.68 5.37 19.11
C TRP A 32 -5.03 6.26 20.17
N GLN A 33 -3.92 5.79 20.75
CA GLN A 33 -3.16 6.54 21.74
C GLN A 33 -1.68 6.66 21.37
N ASN A 34 -1.16 7.90 21.42
CA ASN A 34 0.27 8.15 21.39
C ASN A 34 0.93 7.69 22.69
N GLY A 35 1.59 6.53 22.64
CA GLY A 35 2.35 5.99 23.77
C GLY A 35 3.61 6.78 24.15
N ARG A 36 4.05 7.74 23.32
CA ARG A 36 5.21 8.59 23.63
C ARG A 36 4.81 9.69 24.62
N LYS A 37 5.67 9.94 25.61
CA LYS A 37 5.41 10.90 26.69
C LYS A 37 6.06 12.27 26.45
N ASP A 38 6.86 12.39 25.40
CA ASP A 38 7.79 13.50 25.18
C ASP A 38 7.74 14.03 23.74
N LYS A 39 7.01 13.39 22.83
CA LYS A 39 7.01 13.76 21.41
C LYS A 39 5.72 13.43 20.68
N TYR A 40 5.60 14.05 19.51
CA TYR A 40 4.50 13.94 18.55
C TYR A 40 3.17 14.58 18.99
N PHE A 41 3.12 15.30 20.10
CA PHE A 41 1.89 15.96 20.57
C PHE A 41 1.25 16.85 19.50
N ASP A 42 2.04 17.65 18.79
CA ASP A 42 1.51 18.57 17.78
C ASP A 42 0.98 17.83 16.54
N LEU A 43 1.61 16.70 16.18
CA LEU A 43 1.07 15.84 15.12
C LEU A 43 -0.28 15.27 15.52
N VAL A 44 -0.41 14.76 16.75
CA VAL A 44 -1.69 14.24 17.24
C VAL A 44 -2.74 15.34 17.30
N ARG A 45 -2.41 16.54 17.78
CA ARG A 45 -3.34 17.68 17.78
C ARG A 45 -3.78 18.12 16.37
N SER A 46 -2.98 17.82 15.35
CA SER A 46 -3.31 18.16 13.96
C SER A 46 -4.25 17.17 13.28
N MET A 47 -4.44 15.95 13.82
CA MET A 47 -5.41 14.97 13.31
C MET A 47 -6.83 15.53 13.39
N GLN A 48 -7.63 15.32 12.35
CA GLN A 48 -8.99 15.84 12.27
C GLN A 48 -10.02 14.70 12.14
N PRO A 49 -11.22 14.84 12.73
CA PRO A 49 -12.33 13.95 12.42
C PRO A 49 -12.55 13.84 10.91
N GLY A 50 -12.67 12.61 10.41
CA GLY A 50 -12.75 12.27 8.99
C GLY A 50 -11.41 11.94 8.32
N ASP A 51 -10.27 12.15 8.99
CA ASP A 51 -8.98 11.63 8.52
C ASP A 51 -8.99 10.10 8.57
N ARG A 52 -8.22 9.47 7.67
CA ARG A 52 -8.03 8.01 7.68
C ARG A 52 -6.82 7.66 8.54
N ILE A 53 -6.93 6.60 9.32
CA ILE A 53 -5.86 6.13 10.20
C ILE A 53 -5.62 4.63 9.99
N ALA A 54 -4.36 4.21 10.10
CA ALA A 54 -3.94 2.83 9.95
C ALA A 54 -2.91 2.44 11.00
N ILE A 55 -3.17 1.35 11.73
CA ILE A 55 -2.18 0.76 12.63
C ILE A 55 -1.15 0.02 11.80
N LYS A 56 0.11 0.44 11.92
CA LYS A 56 1.25 -0.15 11.22
C LYS A 56 2.29 -0.74 12.15
N SER A 57 3.05 -1.68 11.61
CA SER A 57 4.29 -2.19 12.16
C SER A 57 5.38 -2.16 11.09
N SER A 58 6.60 -1.82 11.47
CA SER A 58 7.75 -1.76 10.56
C SER A 58 8.78 -2.79 10.98
N TYR A 59 9.12 -3.71 10.09
CA TYR A 59 10.08 -4.79 10.34
C TYR A 59 10.82 -5.13 9.05
N THR A 60 11.71 -6.12 9.13
CA THR A 60 12.46 -6.60 7.98
C THR A 60 12.21 -8.08 7.76
N ARG A 61 12.16 -8.50 6.49
CA ARG A 61 11.98 -9.90 6.11
C ARG A 61 13.00 -10.32 5.07
N LYS A 62 13.57 -11.50 5.23
CA LYS A 62 14.55 -12.10 4.31
C LYS A 62 14.00 -13.31 3.55
N HIS A 63 13.10 -14.06 4.16
CA HIS A 63 12.52 -15.29 3.62
C HIS A 63 11.00 -15.14 3.46
N ASN A 64 10.38 -15.89 2.55
CA ASN A 64 8.95 -15.79 2.25
C ASN A 64 8.52 -14.37 1.87
N LEU A 65 9.40 -13.67 1.15
CA LEU A 65 9.00 -12.46 0.45
C LEU A 65 8.17 -12.88 -0.76
N PRO A 66 7.16 -12.09 -1.13
CA PRO A 66 6.37 -12.40 -2.30
C PRO A 66 7.17 -12.19 -3.61
N PHE A 67 8.37 -11.62 -3.56
CA PHE A 67 9.28 -11.39 -4.69
C PHE A 67 10.71 -11.92 -4.41
N GLU A 68 11.50 -12.14 -5.47
CA GLU A 68 12.91 -12.56 -5.38
C GLU A 68 13.82 -11.44 -4.86
N SER A 69 14.43 -11.65 -3.69
CA SER A 69 15.31 -10.67 -3.03
C SER A 69 16.80 -10.90 -3.26
N LYS A 70 17.20 -11.97 -3.96
CA LYS A 70 18.58 -12.42 -4.16
C LYS A 70 19.36 -12.57 -2.86
N GLY A 71 18.67 -13.11 -1.85
CA GLY A 71 19.20 -13.27 -0.49
C GLY A 71 19.36 -11.97 0.31
N GLN A 72 18.83 -10.85 -0.19
CA GLN A 72 18.80 -9.57 0.54
C GLN A 72 17.57 -9.47 1.45
N THR A 73 17.68 -8.58 2.43
CA THR A 73 16.60 -8.27 3.37
C THR A 73 15.77 -7.11 2.84
N ALA A 74 14.44 -7.25 2.84
CA ALA A 74 13.51 -6.18 2.50
C ALA A 74 12.92 -5.54 3.77
N SER A 75 12.62 -4.24 3.69
CA SER A 75 11.80 -3.55 4.70
C SER A 75 10.33 -3.81 4.43
N VAL A 76 9.56 -4.04 5.48
CA VAL A 76 8.13 -4.38 5.42
C VAL A 76 7.35 -3.44 6.32
N LEU A 77 6.23 -2.96 5.81
CA LEU A 77 5.20 -2.22 6.51
C LEU A 77 3.97 -3.12 6.63
N GLY A 78 3.73 -3.70 7.80
CA GLY A 78 2.54 -4.50 8.08
C GLY A 78 1.41 -3.62 8.58
N ILE A 79 0.29 -3.57 7.86
CA ILE A 79 -0.94 -2.87 8.20
C ILE A 79 -1.89 -3.84 8.91
N LYS A 80 -2.18 -3.55 10.19
CA LYS A 80 -2.95 -4.41 11.08
C LYS A 80 -4.43 -4.05 11.15
N ALA A 81 -4.74 -2.76 11.04
CA ALA A 81 -6.10 -2.26 11.09
C ALA A 81 -6.17 -0.89 10.44
N THR A 82 -7.37 -0.54 9.98
CA THR A 82 -7.70 0.73 9.34
C THR A 82 -8.95 1.31 9.99
N GLY A 83 -9.10 2.63 9.96
CA GLY A 83 -10.23 3.30 10.55
C GLY A 83 -10.36 4.75 10.12
N VAL A 84 -11.34 5.42 10.71
CA VAL A 84 -11.60 6.84 10.52
C VAL A 84 -11.55 7.54 11.86
N ASP A 85 -10.80 8.63 11.96
CA ASP A 85 -10.77 9.46 13.16
C ASP A 85 -12.17 10.08 13.36
N THR A 86 -12.76 9.93 14.55
CA THR A 86 -14.09 10.45 14.88
C THR A 86 -14.02 11.64 15.82
N LYS A 87 -12.99 11.72 16.67
CA LYS A 87 -12.78 12.83 17.60
C LYS A 87 -11.32 12.96 18.02
N ASN A 88 -10.80 14.17 17.98
CA ASN A 88 -9.52 14.51 18.60
C ASN A 88 -9.76 15.21 19.94
N HIS A 89 -9.12 14.75 21.01
CA HIS A 89 -9.29 15.32 22.35
C HIS A 89 -8.46 16.59 22.58
N GLY A 90 -7.56 16.95 21.66
CA GLY A 90 -6.71 18.15 21.74
C GLY A 90 -5.55 18.03 22.74
N ASP A 91 -5.44 16.93 23.46
CA ASP A 91 -4.41 16.67 24.46
C ASP A 91 -3.05 16.24 23.84
N GLY A 92 -3.04 15.96 22.54
CA GLY A 92 -1.88 15.46 21.80
C GLY A 92 -1.56 14.00 22.08
N ARG A 93 -2.51 13.24 22.65
CA ARG A 93 -2.34 11.84 23.03
C ARG A 93 -3.43 10.92 22.53
N PHE A 94 -4.70 11.31 22.64
CA PHE A 94 -5.83 10.44 22.32
C PHE A 94 -6.61 10.94 21.10
N VAL A 95 -7.03 9.99 20.28
CA VAL A 95 -7.99 10.18 19.20
C VAL A 95 -8.98 9.02 19.26
N ASP A 96 -10.27 9.33 19.19
CA ASP A 96 -11.31 8.31 19.05
C ASP A 96 -11.40 7.91 17.58
N VAL A 97 -11.49 6.61 17.31
CA VAL A 97 -11.39 6.03 15.97
C VAL A 97 -12.52 5.02 15.78
N ASP A 98 -13.22 5.15 14.67
CA ASP A 98 -14.10 4.11 14.16
C ASP A 98 -13.26 3.11 13.37
N TRP A 99 -12.88 2.02 14.03
CA TRP A 99 -12.03 0.99 13.45
C TRP A 99 -12.82 0.03 12.58
N GLU A 100 -12.30 -0.26 11.39
CA GLU A 100 -12.68 -1.43 10.61
C GLU A 100 -12.18 -2.71 11.32
N PRO A 101 -12.78 -3.89 11.07
CA PRO A 101 -12.28 -5.15 11.62
C PRO A 101 -10.79 -5.36 11.34
N GLY A 102 -10.07 -5.90 12.33
CA GLY A 102 -8.64 -6.18 12.21
C GLY A 102 -8.33 -7.04 10.99
N LEU A 103 -7.21 -6.72 10.33
CA LEU A 103 -6.76 -7.42 9.13
C LEU A 103 -5.97 -8.66 9.52
N GLU A 104 -6.60 -9.82 9.36
CA GLU A 104 -5.94 -11.11 9.51
C GLU A 104 -6.08 -11.95 8.23
N PRO A 105 -4.97 -12.29 7.54
CA PRO A 105 -3.59 -11.94 7.88
C PRO A 105 -3.27 -10.44 7.70
N VAL A 106 -2.28 -9.95 8.46
CA VAL A 106 -1.74 -8.58 8.32
C VAL A 106 -1.37 -8.31 6.85
N LYS A 107 -1.80 -7.18 6.31
CA LYS A 107 -1.45 -6.75 4.95
C LYS A 107 -0.03 -6.19 4.93
N GLU A 108 0.82 -6.69 4.05
CA GLU A 108 2.24 -6.31 4.01
C GLU A 108 2.63 -5.52 2.77
N TRP A 109 3.27 -4.38 2.99
CA TRP A 109 3.77 -3.49 1.94
C TRP A 109 5.30 -3.38 2.03
N CYS A 110 6.02 -3.73 0.96
CA CYS A 110 7.49 -3.76 0.97
C CYS A 110 8.14 -2.54 0.29
N PHE A 111 7.33 -1.58 -0.18
CA PHE A 111 7.82 -0.33 -0.77
C PHE A 111 7.64 0.82 0.22
N TYR A 112 8.28 1.97 -0.01
CA TYR A 112 8.00 3.24 0.70
C TYR A 112 7.66 3.11 2.21
N THR A 113 8.56 2.51 2.99
CA THR A 113 8.34 2.25 4.43
C THR A 113 8.86 3.39 5.31
N ASN A 114 8.21 3.62 6.46
CA ASN A 114 8.66 4.62 7.45
C ASN A 114 8.64 4.06 8.89
N ARG A 115 9.73 4.29 9.64
CA ARG A 115 9.90 3.80 11.02
C ARG A 115 9.30 4.72 12.09
N SER A 116 8.88 5.95 11.74
CA SER A 116 8.31 6.92 12.68
C SER A 116 7.02 6.40 13.30
N THR A 117 6.77 6.70 14.59
CA THR A 117 5.56 6.21 15.28
C THR A 117 4.29 6.83 14.72
N ILE A 118 4.34 8.10 14.34
CA ILE A 118 3.24 8.79 13.65
C ILE A 118 3.80 9.27 12.32
N TRP A 119 3.11 8.94 11.24
CA TRP A 119 3.47 9.36 9.90
C TRP A 119 2.23 9.86 9.17
N LYS A 120 2.21 11.17 8.88
CA LYS A 120 1.21 11.78 8.00
C LYS A 120 1.61 11.51 6.56
N VAL A 121 0.67 11.04 5.77
CA VAL A 121 0.81 10.82 4.34
C VAL A 121 -0.32 11.55 3.63
N GLU A 122 0.04 12.34 2.64
CA GLU A 122 -0.87 13.06 1.75
C GLU A 122 -0.66 12.50 0.33
N PRO A 123 -1.72 12.37 -0.49
CA PRO A 123 -1.64 11.78 -1.83
C PRO A 123 -1.04 12.79 -2.83
N GLU A 124 0.24 13.11 -2.65
CA GLU A 124 0.94 14.10 -3.48
C GLU A 124 1.64 13.46 -4.69
N ASP A 125 1.98 12.18 -4.57
CA ASP A 125 2.66 11.41 -5.61
C ASP A 125 2.19 9.95 -5.65
N TRP A 126 2.61 9.24 -6.69
CA TRP A 126 2.24 7.83 -6.89
C TRP A 126 2.68 6.89 -5.75
N MET A 127 3.75 7.19 -4.99
CA MET A 127 4.21 6.32 -3.90
C MET A 127 3.31 6.48 -2.68
N THR A 128 3.00 7.72 -2.34
CA THR A 128 2.08 8.08 -1.26
C THR A 128 0.66 7.60 -1.58
N GLU A 129 0.17 7.86 -2.81
CA GLU A 129 -1.09 7.31 -3.32
C GLU A 129 -1.10 5.77 -3.33
N GLY A 130 -0.02 5.13 -3.77
CA GLY A 130 0.09 3.68 -3.80
C GLY A 130 -0.02 3.04 -2.41
N LEU A 131 0.67 3.61 -1.42
CA LEU A 131 0.56 3.18 -0.02
C LEU A 131 -0.85 3.41 0.53
N ILE A 132 -1.46 4.56 0.23
CA ILE A 132 -2.83 4.89 0.64
C ILE A 132 -3.81 3.87 0.07
N ASN A 133 -3.79 3.65 -1.24
CA ASN A 133 -4.68 2.71 -1.92
C ASN A 133 -4.50 1.29 -1.39
N PHE A 134 -3.25 0.85 -1.21
CA PHE A 134 -2.92 -0.44 -0.59
C PHE A 134 -3.63 -0.62 0.76
N THR A 135 -3.52 0.41 1.60
CA THR A 135 -4.06 0.43 2.96
C THR A 135 -5.58 0.37 2.96
N LEU A 136 -6.23 1.08 2.04
CA LEU A 136 -7.70 1.14 1.91
C LEU A 136 -8.34 -0.10 1.29
N GLY A 137 -7.57 -1.15 1.00
CA GLY A 137 -8.11 -2.40 0.48
C GLY A 137 -7.95 -2.61 -1.02
N TRP A 138 -7.28 -1.70 -1.73
CA TRP A 138 -6.73 -2.06 -3.03
C TRP A 138 -5.55 -3.01 -2.80
N ASN A 139 -5.52 -4.17 -3.43
CA ASN A 139 -4.41 -5.13 -3.27
C ASN A 139 -3.59 -5.16 -4.56
N PRO A 140 -2.71 -4.17 -4.81
CA PRO A 140 -1.78 -4.24 -5.92
C PRO A 140 -0.93 -5.51 -5.75
N ASP A 141 -0.98 -6.41 -6.73
CA ASP A 141 -0.08 -7.54 -6.71
C ASP A 141 1.37 -7.01 -6.77
N ILE A 142 2.12 -7.39 -5.75
CA ILE A 142 3.51 -7.02 -5.55
C ILE A 142 4.42 -7.71 -6.60
N ASN A 143 3.95 -8.79 -7.23
CA ASN A 143 4.56 -9.48 -8.37
C ASN A 143 4.14 -8.92 -9.73
N ASP A 144 2.88 -8.50 -9.90
CA ASP A 144 2.50 -7.60 -11.00
C ASP A 144 3.33 -6.29 -10.95
N GLY A 145 3.83 -5.93 -9.77
CA GLY A 145 4.46 -4.66 -9.40
C GLY A 145 5.74 -4.22 -10.11
N VAL A 146 6.62 -5.15 -10.53
CA VAL A 146 8.00 -4.76 -10.92
C VAL A 146 8.29 -4.94 -12.42
N ARG A 147 7.50 -5.73 -13.16
CA ARG A 147 7.58 -5.81 -14.63
C ARG A 147 6.34 -5.27 -15.32
N LEU A 148 5.15 -5.69 -14.91
CA LEU A 148 3.88 -5.23 -15.49
C LEU A 148 3.53 -3.79 -15.05
N ASN A 149 3.77 -3.44 -13.79
CA ASN A 149 3.42 -2.12 -13.24
C ASN A 149 4.57 -1.11 -13.21
N ILE A 150 5.82 -1.53 -13.43
CA ILE A 150 6.94 -0.56 -13.49
C ILE A 150 6.90 0.27 -14.78
N ARG A 151 6.29 -0.26 -15.84
CA ARG A 151 6.33 0.36 -17.16
C ARG A 151 5.55 1.68 -17.19
N PRO A 152 4.33 1.79 -16.62
CA PRO A 152 3.70 3.08 -16.38
C PRO A 152 4.59 4.06 -15.61
N PHE A 153 5.38 3.59 -14.63
CA PHE A 153 6.32 4.43 -13.88
C PHE A 153 7.54 4.88 -14.68
N LEU A 154 7.88 4.19 -15.78
CA LEU A 154 8.97 4.51 -16.71
C LEU A 154 8.52 5.36 -17.91
N THR A 155 7.24 5.31 -18.29
CA THR A 155 6.71 5.99 -19.50
C THR A 155 6.22 7.40 -19.25
N VAL A 156 6.02 7.78 -18.00
CA VAL A 156 5.80 9.18 -17.59
C VAL A 156 7.08 10.01 -17.75
N THR A 157 6.94 11.34 -17.79
CA THR A 157 8.07 12.27 -17.94
C THR A 157 9.14 12.02 -16.88
N ASP A 158 10.40 12.00 -17.32
CA ASP A 158 11.55 11.78 -16.44
C ASP A 158 11.64 12.85 -15.36
N VAL A 159 11.60 12.44 -14.09
CA VAL A 159 11.69 13.37 -12.93
C VAL A 159 13.15 13.65 -12.54
N SER A 160 14.01 12.62 -12.55
CA SER A 160 15.40 12.75 -12.07
C SER A 160 16.44 12.10 -12.97
N LYS A 161 16.12 10.95 -13.58
CA LYS A 161 17.03 10.19 -14.44
C LYS A 161 16.36 9.89 -15.76
N LYS A 162 17.09 10.14 -16.85
CA LYS A 162 16.60 9.93 -18.22
C LYS A 162 16.19 8.47 -18.47
N GLY A 163 14.97 8.26 -18.96
CA GLY A 163 14.36 6.96 -19.23
C GLY A 163 14.07 6.14 -17.99
N ALA A 164 13.88 6.80 -16.84
CA ALA A 164 13.50 6.17 -15.58
C ALA A 164 12.12 6.63 -15.08
N GLY A 165 11.47 7.57 -15.79
CA GLY A 165 10.23 8.20 -15.36
C GLY A 165 10.37 8.73 -13.93
N ILE A 166 9.58 8.19 -13.00
CA ILE A 166 9.58 8.58 -11.58
C ILE A 166 10.56 7.78 -10.70
N LEU A 167 11.24 6.78 -11.25
CA LEU A 167 12.12 5.91 -10.47
C LEU A 167 13.49 6.56 -10.23
N ARG A 168 14.05 6.31 -9.04
CA ARG A 168 15.40 6.78 -8.67
C ARG A 168 16.52 6.16 -9.51
N ALA A 169 16.28 4.98 -10.08
CA ALA A 169 17.24 4.28 -10.93
C ALA A 169 16.53 3.63 -12.11
N LYS A 170 17.11 3.77 -13.30
CA LYS A 170 16.65 3.08 -14.50
C LYS A 170 16.93 1.58 -14.36
N PRO A 171 15.90 0.73 -14.36
CA PRO A 171 16.08 -0.71 -14.39
C PRO A 171 16.56 -1.16 -15.77
N ASN A 172 17.45 -2.15 -15.81
CA ASN A 172 17.95 -2.72 -17.07
C ASN A 172 17.03 -3.87 -17.51
N ILE A 173 15.89 -3.52 -18.11
CA ILE A 173 14.85 -4.47 -18.53
C ILE A 173 14.71 -4.43 -20.06
N HIS A 174 14.64 -5.62 -20.68
CA HIS A 174 14.41 -5.76 -22.11
C HIS A 174 12.91 -5.96 -22.39
N TRP A 175 12.25 -4.91 -22.89
CA TRP A 175 10.79 -4.81 -22.98
C TRP A 175 10.14 -5.51 -24.18
N LYS A 176 10.90 -5.86 -25.21
CA LYS A 176 10.32 -6.30 -26.50
C LYS A 176 9.54 -7.61 -26.44
N LYS A 177 9.77 -8.43 -25.40
CA LYS A 177 9.11 -9.72 -25.24
C LYS A 177 9.14 -10.13 -23.78
N ASP A 178 7.96 -10.43 -23.23
CA ASP A 178 7.90 -11.12 -21.95
C ASP A 178 8.40 -12.56 -22.11
N ARG A 179 9.13 -13.04 -21.11
CA ARG A 179 9.63 -14.42 -21.11
C ARG A 179 8.60 -15.37 -20.52
N ASP A 180 7.69 -14.85 -19.72
CA ASP A 180 6.66 -15.63 -19.05
C ASP A 180 5.44 -15.80 -19.98
N LYS A 181 4.61 -16.78 -19.65
CA LYS A 181 3.42 -17.13 -20.41
C LYS A 181 2.21 -17.18 -19.48
N ASP A 182 1.10 -16.66 -19.97
CA ASP A 182 -0.18 -16.77 -19.31
C ASP A 182 -0.65 -18.22 -19.35
N VAL A 183 -1.20 -18.68 -18.23
CA VAL A 183 -1.90 -19.97 -18.16
C VAL A 183 -3.28 -19.85 -18.81
N GLU A 184 -3.84 -20.96 -19.29
CA GLU A 184 -5.14 -20.95 -19.98
C GLU A 184 -6.29 -20.38 -19.13
N ALA A 185 -6.19 -20.50 -17.80
CA ALA A 185 -7.15 -19.94 -16.85
C ALA A 185 -7.01 -18.42 -16.63
N ALA A 186 -5.93 -17.79 -17.11
CA ALA A 186 -5.71 -16.36 -16.94
C ALA A 186 -6.61 -15.56 -17.89
N SER A 187 -7.17 -14.45 -17.40
CA SER A 187 -7.96 -13.53 -18.24
C SER A 187 -7.17 -12.95 -19.41
N GLY A 188 -5.84 -12.86 -19.28
CA GLY A 188 -4.92 -12.41 -20.32
C GLY A 188 -4.51 -13.46 -21.35
N TYR A 189 -4.93 -14.73 -21.22
CA TYR A 189 -4.40 -15.82 -22.05
C TYR A 189 -4.53 -15.58 -23.57
N LYS A 190 -5.61 -14.93 -24.01
CA LYS A 190 -5.84 -14.63 -25.43
C LYS A 190 -5.29 -13.29 -25.89
N LEU A 191 -4.82 -12.47 -24.95
CA LEU A 191 -4.39 -11.10 -25.21
C LEU A 191 -3.21 -11.04 -26.18
N GLY A 192 -2.33 -12.05 -26.17
CA GLY A 192 -1.24 -12.14 -27.11
C GLY A 192 -1.70 -12.08 -28.58
N LEU A 193 -2.88 -12.59 -28.90
CA LEU A 193 -3.43 -12.57 -30.27
C LEU A 193 -3.77 -11.15 -30.75
N GLU A 194 -4.07 -10.23 -29.83
CA GLU A 194 -4.38 -8.83 -30.15
C GLU A 194 -3.12 -7.99 -30.41
N TYR A 195 -1.96 -8.47 -29.97
CA TYR A 195 -0.67 -7.79 -30.06
C TYR A 195 0.32 -8.50 -31.02
N GLU A 196 -0.20 -9.16 -32.06
CA GLU A 196 0.58 -9.95 -33.05
C GLU A 196 1.43 -11.08 -32.42
N GLY A 197 1.12 -11.47 -31.19
CA GLY A 197 1.71 -12.58 -30.46
C GLY A 197 0.90 -13.87 -30.59
N LYS A 198 1.19 -14.82 -29.70
CA LYS A 198 0.49 -16.11 -29.61
C LYS A 198 -0.41 -16.15 -28.39
N GLU A 199 -1.36 -17.08 -28.40
CA GLU A 199 -2.10 -17.44 -27.20
C GLU A 199 -1.14 -17.88 -26.10
N GLY A 200 -1.34 -17.36 -24.90
CA GLY A 200 -0.46 -17.49 -23.75
C GLY A 200 0.74 -16.54 -23.73
N ASP A 201 0.94 -15.66 -24.70
CA ASP A 201 1.99 -14.63 -24.59
C ASP A 201 1.56 -13.52 -23.62
N CYS A 202 2.33 -13.30 -22.54
CA CYS A 202 2.11 -12.18 -21.63
C CYS A 202 2.49 -10.85 -22.32
N ILE A 203 1.61 -9.85 -22.25
CA ILE A 203 1.79 -8.55 -22.94
C ILE A 203 2.14 -7.42 -21.97
N ASN A 204 3.41 -7.03 -21.95
CA ASN A 204 3.93 -5.93 -21.12
C ASN A 204 3.38 -4.54 -21.47
N ASP A 205 2.78 -4.36 -22.65
CA ASP A 205 2.23 -3.08 -23.13
C ASP A 205 0.73 -2.94 -22.89
N HIS A 206 0.07 -3.99 -22.39
CA HIS A 206 -1.35 -3.95 -22.10
C HIS A 206 -1.56 -3.49 -20.66
N HIS A 207 -2.35 -2.44 -20.50
CA HIS A 207 -2.61 -1.84 -19.20
C HIS A 207 -4.10 -1.58 -19.08
N LEU A 208 -4.74 -2.20 -18.08
CA LEU A 208 -6.12 -1.91 -17.73
C LEU A 208 -6.22 -0.47 -17.22
N THR A 209 -7.24 0.24 -17.71
CA THR A 209 -7.66 1.53 -17.18
C THR A 209 -8.15 1.40 -15.73
N LEU A 210 -8.18 2.51 -15.00
CA LEU A 210 -8.69 2.52 -13.62
C LEU A 210 -10.15 2.01 -13.56
N ALA A 211 -10.97 2.37 -14.55
CA ALA A 211 -12.35 1.93 -14.65
C ALA A 211 -12.48 0.41 -14.86
N GLU A 212 -11.67 -0.17 -15.74
CA GLU A 212 -11.65 -1.62 -15.98
C GLU A 212 -11.17 -2.40 -14.74
N LYS A 213 -10.16 -1.86 -14.03
CA LYS A 213 -9.72 -2.44 -12.75
C LYS A 213 -10.82 -2.42 -11.70
N GLN A 214 -11.56 -1.31 -11.59
CA GLN A 214 -12.69 -1.18 -10.65
C GLN A 214 -13.84 -2.13 -11.00
N ALA A 215 -14.15 -2.28 -12.30
CA ALA A 215 -15.18 -3.20 -12.76
C ALA A 215 -14.82 -4.68 -12.46
N ALA A 216 -13.56 -5.08 -12.67
CA ALA A 216 -13.09 -6.43 -12.37
C ALA A 216 -13.17 -6.78 -10.88
N ILE A 217 -12.93 -5.80 -10.00
CA ILE A 217 -13.10 -5.95 -8.54
C ILE A 217 -14.56 -6.20 -8.18
N GLN A 218 -15.49 -5.42 -8.76
CA GLN A 218 -16.92 -5.55 -8.47
C GLN A 218 -17.47 -6.94 -8.87
N ILE A 219 -17.06 -7.45 -10.04
CA ILE A 219 -17.47 -8.76 -10.55
C ILE A 219 -16.98 -9.90 -9.62
N THR A 220 -15.77 -9.78 -9.06
CA THR A 220 -15.18 -10.80 -8.17
C THR A 220 -15.90 -10.87 -6.83
N LEU A 221 -16.39 -9.73 -6.32
CA LEU A 221 -17.14 -9.63 -5.06
C LEU A 221 -18.58 -10.14 -5.17
N GLU A 222 -19.19 -10.07 -6.35
CA GLU A 222 -20.58 -10.53 -6.58
C GLU A 222 -20.68 -12.03 -6.91
N GLY A 223 -19.55 -12.66 -7.29
CA GLY A 223 -19.46 -14.08 -7.60
C GLY A 223 -18.95 -14.98 -6.46
N SER A 224 -18.68 -14.41 -5.27
CA SER A 224 -18.18 -15.10 -4.07
C SER A 224 -19.26 -15.17 -2.99
#